data_AF-A0A522DGX1-F1
#
_entry.id   AF-A0A522DGX1-F1
#
_cell.length_a   1.000
_cell.length_b   1.000
_cell.length_c   1.000
_cell.angle_alpha   90.00
_cell.angle_beta   90.00
_cell.angle_gamma   90.00
#
_symmetry.space_group_name_H-M   'P 1'
#
loop_
_entity.id
_entity.type
_entity.pdbx_description
1 polymer ?
#
loop_
_entity_poly.entity_id
_entity_poly.type
_entity_poly.pdbx_seq_one_letter_code
_entity_poly.pdbx_strand_id
1 'polypeptide(L)'
;MLSGEFGRRFESDEEISFPQYQFLEAKRKIDSTGSGFNVFVWLSPDVSKTIKPAQQNFIKYIRNNITRNMMFSNSQGPMQLVDDMRVVMMKQDAKIYDSKDTDIFFIFNQQDEQEAKNIVDELSLEFPVETLNILPEGEESYREMSSQQIPKSKLAVVYFKYAADWALPFIKQIWKQVGGASSPTPMFLVGEDNPQTNLARNFKAPRVTSSIVPKETIPSEVKKVYSKVV
;
A
#
# COMPACT_ATOMS: atom_id res chain seq x y z
N MET A 1 12.63 11.36 -24.67
CA MET A 1 12.16 12.75 -24.64
C MET A 1 11.16 12.92 -25.77
N LEU A 2 9.93 13.33 -25.47
CA LEU A 2 8.94 13.65 -26.49
C LEU A 2 9.06 15.14 -26.84
N SER A 3 9.21 15.44 -28.13
CA SER A 3 9.16 16.81 -28.66
C SER A 3 7.79 17.07 -29.32
N GLY A 4 7.60 18.25 -29.91
CA GLY A 4 6.41 18.57 -30.71
C GLY A 4 6.29 17.78 -32.02
N GLU A 5 7.26 16.93 -32.35
CA GLU A 5 7.30 16.15 -33.59
C GLU A 5 7.11 14.65 -33.34
N PHE A 6 6.47 13.97 -34.29
CA PHE A 6 6.21 12.53 -34.24
C PHE A 6 7.48 11.67 -34.43
N GLY A 7 8.54 12.25 -34.98
CA GLY A 7 9.80 11.58 -35.30
C GLY A 7 9.82 10.96 -36.71
N ARG A 8 11.00 10.48 -37.12
CA ARG A 8 11.17 9.75 -38.39
C ARG A 8 10.45 8.39 -38.32
N ARG A 9 9.95 7.93 -39.47
CA ARG A 9 9.25 6.65 -39.66
C ARG A 9 10.19 5.60 -40.24
N PHE A 10 9.83 4.33 -40.11
CA PHE A 10 10.57 3.25 -40.77
C PHE A 10 10.31 3.29 -42.28
N GLU A 11 11.34 3.01 -43.08
CA GLU A 11 11.20 2.93 -44.54
C GLU A 11 10.28 1.77 -44.97
N SER A 12 10.21 0.72 -44.15
CA SER A 12 9.36 -0.45 -44.38
C SER A 12 7.95 -0.33 -43.79
N ASP A 13 7.70 0.64 -42.93
CA ASP A 13 6.40 0.86 -42.26
C ASP A 13 6.24 2.36 -41.94
N GLU A 14 5.52 3.06 -42.81
CA GLU A 14 5.29 4.49 -42.69
C GLU A 14 4.33 4.88 -41.55
N GLU A 15 3.62 3.92 -40.95
CA GLU A 15 2.65 4.20 -39.89
C GLU A 15 3.31 4.31 -38.51
N ILE A 16 4.48 3.70 -38.32
CA ILE A 16 5.19 3.66 -37.03
C ILE A 16 6.40 4.61 -37.05
N SER A 17 6.46 5.52 -36.09
CA SER A 17 7.67 6.33 -35.88
C SER A 17 8.70 5.63 -34.99
N PHE A 18 9.98 5.97 -35.12
CA PHE A 18 11.03 5.43 -34.24
C PHE A 18 10.73 5.66 -32.75
N PRO A 19 10.29 6.85 -32.29
CA PRO A 19 9.92 7.05 -30.89
C PRO A 19 8.74 6.17 -30.45
N GLN A 20 7.77 5.95 -31.34
CA GLN A 20 6.63 5.06 -31.06
C GLN A 20 7.08 3.61 -30.93
N TYR A 21 7.93 3.13 -31.84
CA TYR A 21 8.49 1.80 -31.78
C TYR A 21 9.33 1.59 -30.51
N GLN A 22 10.22 2.54 -30.18
CA GLN A 22 11.02 2.49 -28.95
C GLN A 22 10.16 2.40 -27.69
N PHE A 23 9.07 3.16 -27.63
CA PHE A 23 8.12 3.10 -26.53
C PHE A 23 7.44 1.73 -26.43
N LEU A 24 6.99 1.17 -27.55
CA LEU A 24 6.33 -0.14 -27.57
C LEU A 24 7.28 -1.28 -27.16
N GLU A 25 8.53 -1.26 -27.63
CA GLU A 25 9.55 -2.22 -27.22
C GLU A 25 9.90 -2.08 -25.73
N ALA A 26 10.01 -0.85 -25.23
CA ALA A 26 10.24 -0.59 -23.82
C ALA A 26 9.07 -1.12 -22.95
N LYS A 27 7.82 -0.98 -23.42
CA LYS A 27 6.64 -1.54 -22.76
C LYS A 27 6.67 -3.07 -22.73
N ARG A 28 7.00 -3.73 -23.86
CA ARG A 28 7.19 -5.19 -23.92
C ARG A 28 8.22 -5.67 -22.90
N LYS A 29 9.30 -4.91 -22.70
CA LYS A 29 10.34 -5.22 -21.71
C LYS A 29 9.86 -5.02 -20.26
N ILE A 30 9.01 -4.04 -19.98
CA ILE A 30 8.36 -3.92 -18.66
C ILE A 30 7.51 -5.14 -18.36
N ASP A 31 6.74 -5.62 -19.34
CA ASP A 31 5.81 -6.74 -19.17
C ASP A 31 6.53 -8.10 -19.03
N SER A 32 7.83 -8.17 -19.34
CA SER A 32 8.65 -9.36 -19.09
C SER A 32 8.94 -9.54 -17.59
N THR A 33 8.68 -10.74 -17.07
CA THR A 33 8.80 -11.07 -15.65
C THR A 33 10.20 -10.81 -15.12
N GLY A 34 10.30 -9.97 -14.07
CA GLY A 34 11.54 -9.72 -13.34
C GLY A 34 12.50 -8.70 -13.97
N SER A 35 12.08 -7.92 -14.98
CA SER A 35 13.02 -7.09 -15.75
C SER A 35 13.58 -5.86 -15.00
N GLY A 36 13.00 -5.46 -13.87
CA GLY A 36 13.41 -4.26 -13.10
C GLY A 36 13.46 -2.98 -13.94
N PHE A 37 12.88 -3.00 -15.14
CA PHE A 37 13.10 -2.01 -16.17
C PHE A 37 12.09 -0.87 -15.99
N ASN A 38 12.58 0.36 -15.92
CA ASN A 38 11.76 1.55 -15.73
C ASN A 38 11.76 2.41 -17.00
N VAL A 39 10.59 2.97 -17.34
CA VAL A 39 10.42 3.86 -18.49
C VAL A 39 9.99 5.24 -18.02
N PHE A 40 10.82 6.24 -18.31
CA PHE A 40 10.55 7.64 -17.99
C PHE A 40 10.26 8.41 -19.26
N VAL A 41 9.01 8.86 -19.39
CA VAL A 41 8.55 9.69 -20.49
C VAL A 41 8.49 11.13 -20.02
N TRP A 42 9.40 11.95 -20.53
CA TRP A 42 9.37 13.39 -20.33
C TRP A 42 8.78 14.08 -21.56
N LEU A 43 7.68 14.79 -21.36
CA LEU A 43 7.14 15.76 -22.31
C LEU A 43 7.64 17.14 -21.88
N SER A 44 8.66 17.65 -22.58
CA SER A 44 9.16 19.00 -22.32
C SER A 44 8.10 20.01 -22.76
N PRO A 45 7.72 20.99 -21.91
CA PRO A 45 6.77 22.03 -22.27
C PRO A 45 7.43 23.02 -23.22
N ASP A 46 7.46 22.69 -24.51
CA ASP A 46 7.89 23.63 -25.54
C ASP A 46 6.67 24.46 -25.97
N VAL A 47 6.43 25.56 -25.25
CA VAL A 47 5.24 26.43 -25.37
C VAL A 47 5.11 27.07 -26.77
N SER A 48 6.17 27.00 -27.59
CA SER A 48 6.28 27.70 -28.87
C SER A 48 5.92 26.87 -30.11
N LYS A 49 5.71 25.55 -29.98
CA LYS A 49 5.51 24.66 -31.15
C LYS A 49 4.14 24.02 -31.17
N THR A 50 3.40 24.27 -32.26
CA THR A 50 2.15 23.57 -32.56
C THR A 50 2.40 22.06 -32.68
N ILE A 51 1.84 21.28 -31.78
CA ILE A 51 1.98 19.82 -31.79
C ILE A 51 1.11 19.24 -32.91
N LYS A 52 1.71 18.50 -33.84
CA LYS A 52 1.01 17.86 -34.95
C LYS A 52 0.00 16.80 -34.45
N PRO A 53 -1.13 16.56 -35.15
CA PRO A 53 -2.16 15.61 -34.71
C PRO A 53 -1.65 14.20 -34.39
N ALA A 54 -0.74 13.65 -35.20
CA ALA A 54 -0.14 12.34 -34.96
C ALA A 54 0.62 12.28 -33.62
N GLN A 55 1.36 13.35 -33.28
CA GLN A 55 2.08 13.45 -32.01
C GLN A 55 1.13 13.65 -30.83
N GLN A 56 0.05 14.41 -30.99
CA GLN A 56 -0.99 14.52 -29.97
C GLN A 56 -1.65 13.18 -29.67
N ASN A 57 -1.97 12.40 -30.71
CA ASN A 57 -2.55 11.06 -30.56
C ASN A 57 -1.59 10.12 -29.83
N PHE A 58 -0.29 10.18 -30.14
CA PHE A 58 0.72 9.37 -29.46
C PHE A 58 0.92 9.76 -28.00
N ILE A 59 0.98 11.06 -27.68
CA ILE A 59 1.02 11.54 -26.29
C ILE A 59 -0.22 11.07 -25.52
N LYS A 60 -1.41 11.17 -26.13
CA LYS A 60 -2.67 10.68 -25.54
C LYS A 60 -2.63 9.17 -25.30
N TYR A 61 -2.11 8.41 -26.27
CA TYR A 61 -1.93 6.97 -26.13
C TYR A 61 -1.02 6.63 -24.94
N ILE A 62 0.15 7.29 -24.82
CA ILE A 62 1.07 7.06 -23.71
C ILE A 62 0.40 7.36 -22.37
N ARG A 63 -0.24 8.53 -22.23
CA ARG A 63 -0.92 8.92 -20.98
C ARG A 63 -1.98 7.92 -20.54
N ASN A 64 -2.72 7.36 -21.49
CA ASN A 64 -3.78 6.38 -21.21
C ASN A 64 -3.25 4.96 -20.96
N ASN A 65 -1.95 4.71 -21.20
CA ASN A 65 -1.33 3.38 -21.11
C ASN A 65 -0.14 3.35 -20.15
N ILE A 66 -0.09 4.25 -19.17
CA ILE A 66 0.91 4.23 -18.09
C ILE A 66 0.60 3.04 -17.16
N THR A 67 1.60 2.18 -16.96
CA THR A 67 1.53 1.00 -16.07
C THR A 67 2.59 1.07 -14.96
N ARG A 68 2.73 0.01 -14.15
CA ARG A 68 3.81 -0.10 -13.15
C ARG A 68 5.18 0.08 -13.82
N ASN A 69 6.12 0.71 -13.12
CA ASN A 69 7.47 1.03 -13.62
C ASN A 69 7.51 2.04 -14.79
N MET A 70 6.41 2.74 -15.06
CA MET A 70 6.36 3.86 -16.00
C MET A 70 6.09 5.18 -15.28
N MET A 71 6.74 6.24 -15.75
CA MET A 71 6.47 7.60 -15.31
C MET A 71 6.25 8.50 -16.52
N PHE A 72 5.25 9.38 -16.43
CA PHE A 72 5.05 10.46 -17.38
C PHE A 72 5.18 11.80 -16.66
N SER A 73 6.17 12.60 -17.02
CA SER A 73 6.41 13.92 -16.42
C SER A 73 6.25 15.03 -17.46
N ASN A 74 5.63 16.13 -17.03
CA ASN A 74 5.55 17.41 -17.76
C ASN A 74 6.43 18.48 -17.08
N SER A 75 7.47 18.06 -16.35
CA SER A 75 8.31 18.97 -15.60
C SER A 75 8.91 20.07 -16.49
N GLN A 76 9.01 21.27 -15.93
CA GLN A 76 9.42 22.47 -16.67
C GLN A 76 10.93 22.50 -16.96
N GLY A 77 11.70 21.61 -16.33
CA GLY A 77 13.14 21.54 -16.52
C GLY A 77 13.76 20.22 -16.09
N PRO A 78 15.00 19.95 -16.52
CA PRO A 78 15.67 18.68 -16.30
C PRO A 78 15.95 18.39 -14.83
N MET A 79 16.17 19.40 -13.98
CA MET A 79 16.36 19.18 -12.53
C MET A 79 15.12 18.58 -11.89
N GLN A 80 13.95 19.15 -12.18
CA GLN A 80 12.67 18.65 -11.67
C GLN A 80 12.38 17.23 -12.21
N LEU A 81 12.72 16.95 -13.48
CA LEU A 81 12.66 15.58 -14.01
C LEU A 81 13.54 14.60 -13.24
N VAL A 82 14.78 14.97 -12.92
CA VAL A 82 15.71 14.09 -12.19
C VAL A 82 15.19 13.79 -10.78
N ASP A 83 14.60 14.77 -10.10
CA ASP A 83 14.00 14.57 -8.78
C ASP A 83 12.76 13.66 -8.86
N ASP A 84 11.89 13.90 -9.84
CA ASP A 84 10.75 13.06 -10.22
C ASP A 84 11.17 11.59 -10.45
N MET A 85 12.22 11.39 -11.26
CA MET A 85 12.79 10.07 -11.53
C MET A 85 13.34 9.42 -10.27
N ARG A 86 14.04 10.19 -9.42
CA ARG A 86 14.61 9.70 -8.17
C ARG A 86 13.52 9.17 -7.24
N VAL A 87 12.39 9.87 -7.10
CA VAL A 87 11.25 9.40 -6.29
C VAL A 87 10.71 8.06 -6.78
N VAL A 88 10.58 7.88 -8.10
CA VAL A 88 10.07 6.63 -8.69
C VAL A 88 11.09 5.50 -8.57
N MET A 89 12.38 5.78 -8.76
CA MET A 89 13.45 4.78 -8.60
C MET A 89 13.75 4.43 -7.14
N MET A 90 13.49 5.34 -6.20
CA MET A 90 13.66 5.14 -4.76
C MET A 90 12.44 4.52 -4.08
N LYS A 91 11.30 4.40 -4.77
CA LYS A 91 10.28 3.44 -4.34
C LYS A 91 10.93 2.06 -4.42
N GLN A 92 11.46 1.60 -3.29
CA GLN A 92 11.85 0.22 -3.12
C GLN A 92 10.65 -0.61 -3.59
N ASP A 93 10.91 -1.63 -4.43
CA ASP A 93 9.89 -2.65 -4.64
C ASP A 93 9.40 -3.05 -3.25
N ALA A 94 8.11 -2.84 -2.99
CA ALA A 94 7.51 -3.14 -1.69
C ALA A 94 8.00 -4.52 -1.30
N LYS A 95 8.74 -4.61 -0.18
CA LYS A 95 9.30 -5.87 0.27
C LYS A 95 8.15 -6.86 0.31
N ILE A 96 8.19 -7.91 -0.51
CA ILE A 96 7.16 -8.95 -0.47
C ILE A 96 7.46 -9.73 0.79
N TYR A 97 6.61 -9.56 1.79
CA TYR A 97 6.72 -10.31 3.04
C TYR A 97 6.07 -11.67 2.85
N ASP A 98 6.70 -12.71 3.40
CA ASP A 98 6.13 -14.05 3.46
C ASP A 98 4.90 -14.02 4.35
N SER A 99 3.75 -13.79 3.70
CA SER A 99 2.47 -13.60 4.34
C SER A 99 1.68 -14.89 4.25
N LYS A 100 1.25 -15.40 5.41
CA LYS A 100 0.61 -16.71 5.56
C LYS A 100 -0.89 -16.56 5.69
N ASP A 101 -1.65 -17.53 5.20
CA ASP A 101 -3.07 -17.60 5.51
C ASP A 101 -3.23 -17.91 7.00
N THR A 102 -3.89 -17.03 7.72
CA THR A 102 -4.09 -17.14 9.18
C THR A 102 -5.51 -16.77 9.56
N ASP A 103 -5.96 -17.26 10.70
CA ASP A 103 -7.29 -16.92 11.19
C ASP A 103 -7.27 -15.53 11.80
N ILE A 104 -6.33 -15.29 12.71
CA ILE A 104 -6.20 -14.03 13.42
C ILE A 104 -4.82 -13.45 13.17
N PHE A 105 -4.76 -12.21 12.69
CA PHE A 105 -3.54 -11.42 12.67
C PHE A 105 -3.58 -10.39 13.79
N PHE A 106 -2.72 -10.57 14.80
CA PHE A 106 -2.77 -9.83 16.06
C PHE A 106 -1.60 -8.84 16.14
N ILE A 107 -1.92 -7.55 16.05
CA ILE A 107 -0.97 -6.44 15.93
C ILE A 107 -0.97 -5.64 17.23
N PHE A 108 0.21 -5.36 17.77
CA PHE A 108 0.36 -4.58 19.01
C PHE A 108 1.67 -3.80 19.02
N ASN A 109 1.75 -2.80 19.89
CA ASN A 109 2.97 -2.05 20.10
C ASN A 109 3.90 -2.75 21.10
N GLN A 110 5.22 -2.56 20.96
CA GLN A 110 6.23 -3.05 21.89
C GLN A 110 5.96 -2.67 23.36
N GLN A 111 5.33 -1.53 23.61
CA GLN A 111 4.95 -1.11 24.97
C GLN A 111 3.92 -2.04 25.63
N ASP A 112 3.11 -2.72 24.83
CA ASP A 112 2.01 -3.58 25.27
C ASP A 112 2.33 -5.07 25.05
N GLU A 113 3.58 -5.42 24.74
CA GLU A 113 4.00 -6.77 24.35
C GLU A 113 3.66 -7.83 25.41
N GLN A 114 3.90 -7.52 26.69
CA GLN A 114 3.71 -8.48 27.76
C GLN A 114 2.24 -8.89 27.90
N GLU A 115 1.33 -7.92 27.88
CA GLU A 115 -0.11 -8.17 27.93
C GLU A 115 -0.62 -8.82 26.65
N ALA A 116 -0.13 -8.36 25.49
CA ALA A 116 -0.49 -8.92 24.19
C ALA A 116 -0.15 -10.42 24.09
N LYS A 117 1.04 -10.83 24.55
CA LYS A 117 1.45 -12.24 24.55
C LYS A 117 0.50 -13.14 25.33
N ASN A 118 0.07 -12.72 26.52
CA ASN A 118 -0.88 -13.50 27.31
C ASN A 118 -2.22 -13.72 26.57
N ILE A 119 -2.70 -12.69 25.87
CA ILE A 119 -3.93 -12.76 25.07
C ILE A 119 -3.74 -13.69 23.87
N VAL A 120 -2.59 -13.57 23.18
CA VAL A 120 -2.24 -14.40 22.03
C VAL A 120 -2.11 -15.86 22.43
N ASP A 121 -1.48 -16.16 23.56
CA ASP A 121 -1.30 -17.53 24.05
C ASP A 121 -2.66 -18.22 24.27
N GLU A 122 -3.65 -17.50 24.81
CA GLU A 122 -5.01 -18.01 24.97
C GLU A 122 -5.74 -18.19 23.63
N LEU A 123 -5.63 -17.22 22.72
CA LEU A 123 -6.25 -17.30 21.39
C LEU A 123 -5.65 -18.43 20.54
N SER A 124 -4.36 -18.69 20.70
CA SER A 124 -3.62 -19.70 19.94
C SER A 124 -4.00 -21.14 20.30
N LEU A 125 -4.73 -21.35 21.40
CA LEU A 125 -5.31 -22.66 21.75
C LEU A 125 -6.44 -23.08 20.79
N GLU A 126 -7.09 -22.11 20.14
CA GLU A 126 -8.28 -22.34 19.32
C GLU A 126 -8.10 -21.89 17.86
N PHE A 127 -7.26 -20.90 17.60
CA PHE A 127 -7.07 -20.29 16.28
C PHE A 127 -5.60 -20.26 15.89
N PRO A 128 -5.26 -20.43 14.60
CA PRO A 128 -3.99 -19.97 14.07
C PRO A 128 -3.87 -18.46 14.25
N VAL A 129 -2.94 -18.02 15.10
CA VAL A 129 -2.66 -16.59 15.35
C VAL A 129 -1.28 -16.25 14.81
N GLU A 130 -1.21 -15.28 13.92
CA GLU A 130 0.04 -14.64 13.52
C GLU A 130 0.16 -13.31 14.26
N THR A 131 1.34 -12.98 14.80
CA THR A 131 1.52 -11.75 15.58
C THR A 131 2.44 -10.75 14.87
N LEU A 132 2.18 -9.47 15.07
CA LEU A 132 3.09 -8.40 14.67
C LEU A 132 3.31 -7.44 15.82
N ASN A 133 4.54 -7.46 16.35
CA ASN A 133 5.00 -6.51 17.34
C ASN A 133 5.67 -5.31 16.65
N ILE A 134 5.12 -4.13 16.89
CA ILE A 134 5.54 -2.86 16.27
C ILE A 134 6.55 -2.18 17.18
N LEU A 135 7.79 -2.10 16.69
CA LEU A 135 8.86 -1.33 17.32
C LEU A 135 8.75 0.16 16.93
N PRO A 136 9.22 1.09 17.77
CA PRO A 136 9.26 2.52 17.45
C PRO A 136 10.07 2.85 16.18
N GLU A 137 11.07 2.02 15.87
CA GLU A 137 11.87 2.14 14.65
C GLU A 137 11.27 1.25 13.55
N GLY A 138 10.99 1.81 12.38
CA GLY A 138 10.53 1.03 11.22
C GLY A 138 9.00 0.93 11.04
N GLU A 139 8.23 1.84 11.63
CA GLU A 139 6.75 1.91 11.49
C GLU A 139 6.28 1.79 10.02
N GLU A 140 6.99 2.43 9.08
CA GLU A 140 6.70 2.34 7.65
C GLU A 140 6.81 0.92 7.09
N SER A 141 7.87 0.19 7.45
CA SER A 141 8.08 -1.21 7.07
C SER A 141 6.96 -2.10 7.65
N TYR A 142 6.61 -1.90 8.92
CA TYR A 142 5.56 -2.70 9.56
C TYR A 142 4.17 -2.43 9.02
N ARG A 143 3.93 -1.19 8.57
CA ARG A 143 2.70 -0.83 7.88
C ARG A 143 2.59 -1.53 6.53
N GLU A 144 3.68 -1.59 5.76
CA GLU A 144 3.73 -2.38 4.52
C GLU A 144 3.48 -3.87 4.79
N MET A 145 4.14 -4.46 5.80
CA MET A 145 3.88 -5.83 6.26
C MET A 145 2.40 -6.05 6.57
N SER A 146 1.82 -5.17 7.37
CA SER A 146 0.42 -5.25 7.78
C SER A 146 -0.51 -5.19 6.57
N SER A 147 -0.22 -4.33 5.59
CA SER A 147 -1.06 -4.20 4.39
C SER A 147 -1.05 -5.45 3.51
N GLN A 148 0.03 -6.24 3.57
CA GLN A 148 0.16 -7.51 2.84
C GLN A 148 -0.44 -8.68 3.62
N GLN A 149 -0.31 -8.69 4.95
CA GLN A 149 -0.77 -9.78 5.81
C GLN A 149 -2.27 -9.72 6.11
N ILE A 150 -2.85 -8.52 6.30
CA ILE A 150 -4.27 -8.34 6.64
C ILE A 150 -5.19 -9.03 5.61
N PRO A 151 -5.02 -8.86 4.28
CA PRO A 151 -5.89 -9.51 3.29
C PRO A 151 -5.82 -11.05 3.28
N LYS A 152 -4.77 -11.65 3.88
CA LYS A 152 -4.62 -13.10 4.04
C LYS A 152 -5.12 -13.62 5.38
N SER A 153 -5.67 -12.73 6.20
CA SER A 153 -6.19 -13.04 7.52
C SER A 153 -7.72 -13.00 7.50
N LYS A 154 -8.39 -13.84 8.27
CA LYS A 154 -9.86 -13.77 8.41
C LYS A 154 -10.30 -12.62 9.32
N LEU A 155 -9.48 -12.28 10.32
CA LEU A 155 -9.67 -11.12 11.19
C LEU A 155 -8.31 -10.48 11.50
N ALA A 156 -8.21 -9.15 11.39
CA ALA A 156 -7.07 -8.41 11.91
C ALA A 156 -7.43 -7.69 13.21
N VAL A 157 -6.64 -7.91 14.26
CA VAL A 157 -6.83 -7.33 15.59
C VAL A 157 -5.71 -6.34 15.85
N VAL A 158 -6.05 -5.11 16.22
CA VAL A 158 -5.11 -4.10 16.71
C VAL A 158 -5.39 -3.94 18.20
N TYR A 159 -4.42 -4.34 19.02
CA TYR A 159 -4.50 -4.29 20.46
C TYR A 159 -3.68 -3.11 21.03
N PHE A 160 -4.21 -2.47 22.07
CA PHE A 160 -3.46 -1.49 22.86
C PHE A 160 -3.87 -1.45 24.33
N LYS A 161 -2.93 -1.08 25.19
CA LYS A 161 -3.17 -0.74 26.59
C LYS A 161 -2.57 0.61 26.91
N TYR A 162 -1.26 0.76 26.74
CA TYR A 162 -0.54 2.01 26.94
C TYR A 162 -0.29 2.75 25.62
N ALA A 163 -0.35 2.05 24.48
CA ALA A 163 -0.05 2.63 23.17
C ALA A 163 -1.27 3.17 22.40
N ALA A 164 -2.28 3.73 23.09
CA ALA A 164 -3.50 4.24 22.45
C ALA A 164 -3.24 5.34 21.41
N ASP A 165 -2.28 6.23 21.70
CA ASP A 165 -1.89 7.34 20.81
C ASP A 165 -1.18 6.85 19.53
N TRP A 166 -0.67 5.61 19.54
CA TRP A 166 -0.16 4.93 18.35
C TRP A 166 -1.27 4.15 17.63
N ALA A 167 -2.04 3.34 18.36
CA ALA A 167 -2.99 2.38 17.79
C ALA A 167 -4.09 3.07 16.96
N LEU A 168 -4.58 4.23 17.41
CA LEU A 168 -5.63 4.98 16.72
C LEU A 168 -5.18 5.55 15.36
N PRO A 169 -4.05 6.28 15.26
CA PRO A 169 -3.48 6.65 13.97
C PRO A 169 -3.16 5.43 13.10
N PHE A 170 -2.55 4.39 13.67
CA PHE A 170 -2.15 3.19 12.95
C PHE A 170 -3.36 2.51 12.28
N ILE A 171 -4.41 2.20 13.04
CA ILE A 171 -5.59 1.52 12.47
C ILE A 171 -6.28 2.39 11.41
N LYS A 172 -6.31 3.71 11.60
CA LYS A 172 -6.89 4.63 10.62
C LYS A 172 -6.09 4.66 9.32
N GLN A 173 -4.76 4.58 9.39
CA GLN A 173 -3.90 4.56 8.21
C GLN A 173 -3.99 3.21 7.50
N ILE A 174 -3.84 2.10 8.24
CA ILE A 174 -3.86 0.77 7.64
C ILE A 174 -5.23 0.45 7.01
N TRP A 175 -6.33 0.89 7.64
CA TRP A 175 -7.68 0.78 7.08
C TRP A 175 -7.76 1.36 5.67
N LYS A 176 -7.19 2.55 5.46
CA LYS A 176 -7.17 3.19 4.13
C LYS A 176 -6.33 2.39 3.12
N GLN A 177 -5.21 1.82 3.57
CA GLN A 177 -4.28 1.09 2.70
C GLN A 177 -4.83 -0.25 2.24
N VAL A 178 -5.55 -0.98 3.11
CA VAL A 178 -6.11 -2.30 2.77
C VAL A 178 -7.44 -2.22 2.01
N GLY A 179 -7.84 -1.03 1.55
CA GLY A 179 -9.03 -0.82 0.72
C GLY A 179 -10.25 -0.27 1.46
N GLY A 180 -10.12 0.08 2.74
CA GLY A 180 -11.13 0.75 3.54
C GLY A 180 -12.44 -0.03 3.62
N ALA A 181 -13.54 0.57 3.15
CA ALA A 181 -14.85 -0.07 3.13
C ALA A 181 -14.90 -1.33 2.24
N SER A 182 -14.01 -1.41 1.24
CA SER A 182 -13.90 -2.54 0.31
C SER A 182 -12.90 -3.60 0.76
N SER A 183 -12.24 -3.41 1.91
CA SER A 183 -11.31 -4.41 2.46
C SER A 183 -12.03 -5.76 2.61
N PRO A 184 -11.48 -6.90 2.14
CA PRO A 184 -12.09 -8.21 2.32
C PRO A 184 -12.05 -8.67 3.78
N THR A 185 -11.05 -8.22 4.53
CA THR A 185 -10.81 -8.60 5.92
C THR A 185 -11.36 -7.54 6.87
N PRO A 186 -12.22 -7.91 7.83
CA PRO A 186 -12.67 -7.04 8.91
C PRO A 186 -11.51 -6.75 9.88
N MET A 187 -11.56 -5.58 10.52
CA MET A 187 -10.59 -5.20 11.54
C MET A 187 -11.26 -4.98 12.89
N PHE A 188 -10.53 -5.28 13.95
CA PHE A 188 -10.98 -5.10 15.31
C PHE A 188 -9.95 -4.29 16.10
N LEU A 189 -10.34 -3.11 16.55
CA LEU A 189 -9.58 -2.32 17.52
C LEU A 189 -10.03 -2.72 18.92
N VAL A 190 -9.13 -3.24 19.73
CA VAL A 190 -9.43 -3.62 21.12
C VAL A 190 -8.45 -2.97 22.07
N GLY A 191 -8.99 -2.29 23.08
CA GLY A 191 -8.20 -1.65 24.12
C GLY A 191 -8.55 -2.14 25.51
N GLU A 192 -7.58 -2.14 26.43
CA GLU A 192 -7.86 -2.32 27.86
C GLU A 192 -8.54 -1.08 28.46
N ASP A 193 -9.46 -1.27 29.41
CA ASP A 193 -10.14 -0.21 30.15
C ASP A 193 -9.29 0.46 31.24
N ASN A 194 -8.15 -0.17 31.58
CA ASN A 194 -7.14 0.38 32.48
C ASN A 194 -5.84 0.62 31.70
N PRO A 195 -5.38 1.88 31.52
CA PRO A 195 -5.84 3.10 32.20
C PRO A 195 -7.19 3.65 31.71
N GLN A 196 -7.94 4.31 32.62
CA GLN A 196 -9.26 4.90 32.32
C GLN A 196 -9.24 5.91 31.16
N THR A 197 -8.08 6.47 30.84
CA THR A 197 -7.87 7.33 29.67
C THR A 197 -8.23 6.65 28.35
N ASN A 198 -8.29 5.31 28.31
CA ASN A 198 -8.64 4.53 27.13
C ASN A 198 -10.14 4.49 26.83
N LEU A 199 -11.03 4.75 27.80
CA LEU A 199 -12.48 4.60 27.62
C LEU A 199 -13.04 5.39 26.42
N ALA A 200 -12.44 6.54 26.12
CA ALA A 200 -12.81 7.39 24.98
C ALA A 200 -12.05 7.05 23.68
N ARG A 201 -11.06 6.16 23.71
CA ARG A 201 -10.13 5.85 22.60
C ARG A 201 -10.71 4.81 21.64
N ASN A 202 -11.80 5.16 20.99
CA ASN A 202 -12.46 4.31 19.99
C ASN A 202 -12.29 4.82 18.57
N PHE A 203 -12.34 3.92 17.59
CA PHE A 203 -12.35 4.26 16.17
C PHE A 203 -13.56 3.66 15.47
N LYS A 204 -14.26 4.46 14.68
CA LYS A 204 -15.43 4.04 13.91
C LYS A 204 -15.16 4.20 12.42
N ALA A 205 -15.19 3.08 11.70
CA ALA A 205 -15.11 3.04 10.25
C ALA A 205 -15.82 1.78 9.72
N PRO A 206 -16.25 1.76 8.43
CA PRO A 206 -16.78 0.56 7.81
C PRO A 206 -15.87 -0.64 7.98
N ARG A 207 -16.45 -1.80 8.35
CA ARG A 207 -15.74 -3.05 8.63
C ARG A 207 -14.71 -2.97 9.77
N VAL A 208 -14.79 -1.95 10.62
CA VAL A 208 -14.00 -1.85 11.84
C VAL A 208 -14.91 -1.93 13.06
N THR A 209 -14.66 -2.91 13.91
CA THR A 209 -15.26 -2.98 15.25
C THR A 209 -14.27 -2.38 16.24
N SER A 210 -14.75 -1.65 17.25
CA SER A 210 -13.92 -1.06 18.29
C SER A 210 -14.55 -1.31 19.65
N SER A 211 -13.75 -1.76 20.62
CA SER A 211 -14.21 -1.97 21.99
C SER A 211 -13.11 -1.71 23.00
N ILE A 212 -13.49 -1.14 24.14
CA ILE A 212 -12.63 -1.00 25.32
C ILE A 212 -13.22 -1.90 26.40
N VAL A 213 -12.45 -2.89 26.85
CA VAL A 213 -12.93 -3.93 27.76
C VAL A 213 -11.87 -4.31 28.78
N PRO A 214 -12.24 -4.94 29.92
CA PRO A 214 -11.26 -5.48 30.86
C PRO A 214 -10.34 -6.51 30.21
N LYS A 215 -9.08 -6.54 30.65
CA LYS A 215 -8.04 -7.43 30.12
C LYS A 215 -8.49 -8.88 29.95
N GLU A 216 -9.14 -9.43 30.97
CA GLU A 216 -9.56 -10.82 31.06
C GLU A 216 -10.64 -11.17 30.02
N THR A 217 -11.33 -10.16 29.50
CA THR A 217 -12.42 -10.35 28.53
C THR A 217 -11.97 -10.17 27.08
N ILE A 218 -10.76 -9.65 26.84
CA ILE A 218 -10.24 -9.39 25.49
C ILE A 218 -10.25 -10.67 24.63
N PRO A 219 -9.72 -11.82 25.07
CA PRO A 219 -9.76 -13.04 24.27
C PRO A 219 -11.19 -13.45 23.87
N SER A 220 -12.12 -13.36 24.81
CA SER A 220 -13.54 -13.67 24.58
C SER A 220 -14.20 -12.71 23.59
N GLU A 221 -13.89 -11.41 23.67
CA GLU A 221 -14.42 -10.44 22.70
C GLU A 221 -13.81 -10.63 21.30
N VAL A 222 -12.52 -10.97 21.19
CA VAL A 222 -11.91 -11.33 19.90
C VAL A 222 -12.65 -12.53 19.29
N LYS A 223 -12.91 -13.59 20.07
CA LYS A 223 -13.66 -14.78 19.62
C LYS A 223 -15.06 -14.41 19.13
N LYS A 224 -15.78 -13.61 19.90
CA LYS A 224 -17.13 -13.14 19.55
C LYS A 224 -17.14 -12.32 18.27
N VAL A 225 -16.16 -11.43 18.07
CA VAL A 225 -16.05 -10.66 16.82
C VAL A 225 -15.70 -11.59 15.66
N TYR A 226 -14.77 -12.52 15.85
CA TYR A 226 -14.40 -13.52 14.83
C TYR A 226 -15.63 -14.31 14.36
N SER A 227 -16.40 -14.91 15.28
CA SER A 227 -17.61 -15.69 14.94
C SER A 227 -18.73 -14.87 14.30
N LYS A 228 -18.70 -13.54 14.40
CA LYS A 228 -19.70 -12.67 13.77
C LYS A 228 -19.33 -12.34 12.32
N VAL A 229 -18.04 -12.34 11.99
CA VAL A 229 -17.53 -11.82 10.71
C VAL A 229 -16.96 -12.89 9.78
N VAL A 230 -16.73 -14.10 10.31
CA VAL A 230 -16.29 -15.32 9.60
C VAL A 230 -17.44 -16.32 9.64
#